data_AF-A0A7W4ER38-F1
#
_entry.id   AF-A0A7W4ER38-F1
#
_cell.length_a   1.000
_cell.length_b   1.000
_cell.length_c   1.000
_cell.angle_alpha   90.00
_cell.angle_beta   90.00
_cell.angle_gamma   90.00
#
_symmetry.space_group_name_H-M   'P 1'
#
loop_
_entity.id
_entity.type
_entity.pdbx_description
1 polymer ?
#
loop_
_entity_poly.entity_id
_entity_poly.type
_entity_poly.pdbx_seq_one_letter_code
_entity_poly.pdbx_strand_id
1 'polypeptide(L)'
;MIKLTDVAILSLTKLRSRPVRTAITIILASLLFGILVAVSLVSTGIFHSINDFRKDCLTSRYIVSVSNAPNDNPLALQNTMRDPALVTEAKKRYEKLVQAKTAEAKKLNISYSQINDQPPYKQTENGSESLALNDPNGITRELLKEKFSTTPAFDDKNLSEIAKKYHAAKLFSEQQFAIAKGSSLAPLADGKEVFRETSNETSANANNPQPPVNSSSLTITPPEISNPFLLANDGGWQPDGKSLPIILPQNTIERLLAMDKLPDSASARQKLDHLKTVRERASGL
;
A
#
# COMPACT_ATOMS: atom_id res chain seq x y z
N MET A 1 -71.88 7.78 -16.89
CA MET A 1 -70.46 7.71 -16.48
C MET A 1 -70.41 7.30 -15.02
N ILE A 2 -69.68 6.24 -14.68
CA ILE A 2 -69.52 5.78 -13.29
C ILE A 2 -68.73 6.85 -12.53
N LYS A 3 -69.23 7.29 -11.38
CA LYS A 3 -68.55 8.30 -10.55
C LYS A 3 -67.49 7.62 -9.68
N LEU A 4 -66.41 8.32 -9.36
CA LEU A 4 -65.35 7.84 -8.45
C LEU A 4 -65.91 7.34 -7.11
N THR A 5 -67.00 7.96 -6.64
CA THR A 5 -67.74 7.56 -5.44
C THR A 5 -68.34 6.15 -5.57
N ASP A 6 -68.89 5.81 -6.72
CA ASP A 6 -69.54 4.51 -6.96
C ASP A 6 -68.49 3.40 -7.01
N VAL A 7 -67.32 3.69 -7.58
CA VAL A 7 -66.16 2.79 -7.59
C VAL A 7 -65.62 2.55 -6.18
N ALA A 8 -65.54 3.59 -5.34
CA ALA A 8 -65.10 3.48 -3.96
C ALA A 8 -66.05 2.64 -3.10
N ILE A 9 -67.36 2.86 -3.23
CA ILE A 9 -68.41 2.11 -2.51
C ILE A 9 -68.40 0.63 -2.92
N LEU A 10 -68.29 0.34 -4.21
CA LEU A 10 -68.24 -1.04 -4.71
C LEU A 10 -66.97 -1.75 -4.23
N SER A 11 -65.82 -1.06 -4.24
CA SER A 11 -64.54 -1.59 -3.76
C SER A 11 -64.57 -1.88 -2.26
N LEU A 12 -65.13 -0.98 -1.44
CA LEU A 12 -65.29 -1.17 0.00
C LEU A 12 -66.20 -2.36 0.31
N THR A 13 -67.30 -2.49 -0.43
CA THR A 13 -68.23 -3.62 -0.28
C THR A 13 -67.56 -4.95 -0.63
N LYS A 14 -66.72 -4.97 -1.68
CA LYS A 14 -65.95 -6.14 -2.10
C LYS A 14 -64.81 -6.50 -1.15
N LEU A 15 -64.20 -5.52 -0.48
CA LEU A 15 -63.21 -5.73 0.58
C LEU A 15 -63.84 -6.38 1.81
N ARG A 16 -65.05 -5.97 2.19
CA ARG A 16 -65.81 -6.52 3.34
C ARG A 16 -66.35 -7.93 3.12
N SER A 17 -66.57 -8.35 1.87
CA SER A 17 -67.14 -9.68 1.58
C SER A 17 -66.15 -10.84 1.76
N ARG A 18 -64.84 -10.56 1.82
CA ARG A 18 -63.78 -11.59 2.02
C ARG A 18 -62.80 -11.15 3.12
N PRO A 19 -63.26 -11.02 4.38
CA PRO A 19 -62.50 -10.37 5.46
C PRO A 19 -61.15 -11.04 5.73
N VAL A 20 -61.10 -12.38 5.73
CA VAL A 20 -59.86 -13.14 6.00
C VAL A 20 -58.81 -12.92 4.89
N ARG A 21 -59.21 -13.06 3.63
CA ARG A 21 -58.29 -12.87 2.49
C ARG A 21 -57.80 -11.43 2.42
N THR A 22 -58.69 -10.46 2.62
CA THR A 22 -58.35 -9.04 2.66
C THR A 22 -57.35 -8.74 3.79
N ALA A 23 -57.59 -9.26 5.01
CA ALA A 23 -56.69 -9.07 6.15
C ALA A 23 -55.30 -9.64 5.89
N ILE A 24 -55.19 -10.86 5.35
CA ILE A 24 -53.91 -11.49 4.99
C ILE A 24 -53.16 -10.63 3.97
N THR A 25 -53.84 -10.15 2.92
CA THR A 25 -53.20 -9.32 1.89
C THR A 25 -52.72 -7.98 2.45
N ILE A 26 -53.51 -7.34 3.34
CA ILE A 26 -53.11 -6.10 4.00
C ILE A 26 -51.89 -6.33 4.89
N ILE A 27 -51.87 -7.38 5.70
CA ILE A 27 -50.74 -7.69 6.58
C ILE A 27 -49.48 -7.98 5.75
N LEU A 28 -49.59 -8.79 4.70
CA LEU A 28 -48.45 -9.15 3.85
C LEU A 28 -47.88 -7.93 3.12
N ALA A 29 -48.75 -7.07 2.59
CA ALA A 29 -48.34 -5.81 1.94
C ALA A 29 -47.70 -4.84 2.95
N SER A 30 -48.27 -4.73 4.15
CA SER A 30 -47.74 -3.87 5.22
C SER A 30 -46.37 -4.36 5.70
N LEU A 31 -46.19 -5.68 5.83
CA LEU A 31 -44.91 -6.28 6.22
C LEU A 31 -43.84 -6.06 5.13
N LEU A 32 -44.20 -6.28 3.85
CA LEU A 32 -43.29 -6.02 2.74
C LEU A 32 -42.85 -4.55 2.71
N PHE A 33 -43.80 -3.63 2.85
CA PHE A 33 -43.52 -2.20 2.85
C PHE A 33 -42.68 -1.80 4.07
N GLY A 34 -42.99 -2.36 5.26
CA GLY A 34 -42.21 -2.15 6.47
C GLY A 34 -40.76 -2.62 6.35
N ILE A 35 -40.52 -3.78 5.74
CA ILE A 35 -39.16 -4.29 5.48
C ILE A 35 -38.42 -3.38 4.50
N LEU A 36 -39.07 -2.95 3.40
CA LEU A 36 -38.45 -2.05 2.42
C LEU A 36 -38.07 -0.71 3.06
N VAL A 37 -38.95 -0.14 3.88
CA VAL A 37 -38.68 1.08 4.63
C VAL A 37 -37.53 0.88 5.61
N ALA A 38 -37.54 -0.21 6.39
CA ALA A 38 -36.46 -0.52 7.34
C ALA A 38 -35.10 -0.68 6.64
N VAL A 39 -35.05 -1.42 5.52
CA VAL A 39 -33.82 -1.58 4.71
C VAL A 39 -33.34 -0.24 4.16
N SER A 40 -34.26 0.61 3.71
CA SER A 40 -33.93 1.95 3.21
C SER A 40 -33.35 2.85 4.30
N LEU A 41 -33.98 2.88 5.49
CA LEU A 41 -33.48 3.68 6.62
C LEU A 41 -32.11 3.17 7.11
N VAL A 42 -31.94 1.85 7.26
CA VAL A 42 -30.67 1.27 7.70
C VAL A 42 -29.56 1.55 6.68
N SER A 43 -29.83 1.35 5.39
CA SER A 43 -28.84 1.64 4.34
C SER A 43 -28.47 3.13 4.33
N THR A 44 -29.47 4.02 4.38
CA THR A 44 -29.24 5.46 4.42
C THR A 44 -28.46 5.87 5.67
N GLY A 45 -28.77 5.28 6.82
CA GLY A 45 -28.06 5.50 8.08
C GLY A 45 -26.62 5.02 8.05
N ILE A 46 -26.35 3.86 7.43
CA ILE A 46 -24.98 3.37 7.21
C ILE A 46 -24.20 4.33 6.30
N PHE A 47 -24.79 4.78 5.18
CA PHE A 47 -24.12 5.73 4.30
C PHE A 47 -23.90 7.09 4.95
N HIS A 48 -24.85 7.58 5.74
CA HIS A 48 -24.68 8.81 6.53
C HIS A 48 -23.58 8.63 7.57
N SER A 49 -23.59 7.52 8.33
CA SER A 49 -22.57 7.24 9.34
C SER A 49 -21.17 7.12 8.74
N ILE A 50 -21.02 6.49 7.56
CA ILE A 50 -19.73 6.44 6.85
C ILE A 50 -19.32 7.85 6.40
N ASN A 51 -20.27 8.64 5.89
CA ASN A 51 -19.99 9.99 5.42
C ASN A 51 -19.61 10.93 6.56
N ASP A 52 -20.31 10.86 7.68
CA ASP A 52 -20.06 11.65 8.88
C ASP A 52 -18.78 11.19 9.56
N PHE A 53 -18.51 9.88 9.65
CA PHE A 53 -17.22 9.35 10.09
C PHE A 53 -16.08 9.88 9.20
N ARG A 54 -16.26 9.91 7.87
CA ARG A 54 -15.26 10.48 6.95
C ARG A 54 -15.08 11.98 7.16
N LYS A 55 -16.14 12.74 7.42
CA LYS A 55 -16.07 14.19 7.65
C LYS A 55 -15.44 14.53 9.01
N ASP A 56 -15.82 13.81 10.05
CA ASP A 56 -15.45 14.10 11.44
C ASP A 56 -14.12 13.46 11.84
N CYS A 57 -13.90 12.16 11.56
CA CYS A 57 -12.65 11.49 11.95
C CYS A 57 -11.44 11.86 11.08
N LEU A 58 -11.65 12.30 9.82
CA LEU A 58 -10.56 12.79 8.97
C LEU A 58 -10.46 14.33 8.98
N THR A 59 -11.13 15.02 9.90
CA THR A 59 -11.14 16.49 10.00
C THR A 59 -11.52 17.22 8.69
N SER A 60 -12.24 16.55 7.78
CA SER A 60 -12.51 17.00 6.41
C SER A 60 -11.26 17.34 5.60
N ARG A 61 -10.10 16.79 5.98
CA ARG A 61 -8.81 16.98 5.32
C ARG A 61 -8.44 15.67 4.63
N TYR A 62 -8.21 15.74 3.33
CA TYR A 62 -7.76 14.61 2.53
C TYR A 62 -6.28 14.75 2.24
N ILE A 63 -5.50 13.70 2.51
CA ILE A 63 -4.13 13.59 1.99
C ILE A 63 -4.27 12.93 0.62
N VAL A 64 -3.92 13.67 -0.44
CA VAL A 64 -3.86 13.14 -1.80
C VAL A 64 -2.41 12.81 -2.09
N SER A 65 -2.14 11.55 -2.39
CA SER A 65 -0.83 11.10 -2.86
C SER A 65 -0.81 11.14 -4.38
N VAL A 66 0.30 11.63 -4.94
CA VAL A 66 0.57 11.62 -6.38
C VAL A 66 1.83 10.80 -6.60
N SER A 67 1.77 9.88 -7.56
CA SER A 67 2.91 9.03 -7.92
C SER A 67 3.52 9.50 -9.24
N ASN A 68 4.77 9.11 -9.49
CA ASN A 68 5.48 9.56 -10.69
C ASN A 68 4.92 8.92 -11.97
N ALA A 69 5.12 9.59 -13.10
CA ALA A 69 4.57 9.25 -14.41
C ALA A 69 4.74 7.79 -14.91
N PRO A 70 5.78 7.00 -14.55
CA PRO A 70 5.84 5.59 -14.95
C PRO A 70 4.71 4.73 -14.37
N ASN A 71 4.12 5.13 -13.24
CA ASN A 71 3.06 4.37 -12.57
C ASN A 71 1.66 4.66 -13.11
N ASP A 72 1.41 5.87 -13.63
CA ASP A 72 0.07 6.28 -14.08
C ASP A 72 -0.26 5.83 -15.52
N ASN A 73 0.75 5.48 -16.33
CA ASN A 73 0.56 4.88 -17.64
C ASN A 73 1.32 3.55 -17.76
N PRO A 74 0.66 2.40 -17.53
CA PRO A 74 1.31 1.09 -17.60
C PRO A 74 1.91 0.78 -18.99
N LEU A 75 1.44 1.44 -20.06
CA LEU A 75 2.00 1.31 -21.40
C LEU A 75 3.27 2.14 -21.60
N ALA A 76 3.48 3.22 -20.85
CA ALA A 76 4.66 4.08 -21.01
C ALA A 76 5.95 3.37 -20.62
N LEU A 77 5.94 2.64 -19.50
CA LEU A 77 7.06 1.79 -19.10
C LEU A 77 7.23 0.65 -20.11
N GLN A 78 6.15 -0.02 -20.51
CA GLN A 78 6.22 -1.12 -21.48
C GLN A 78 6.82 -0.68 -22.83
N ASN A 79 6.42 0.49 -23.33
CA ASN A 79 6.95 1.06 -24.57
C ASN A 79 8.42 1.45 -24.42
N THR A 80 8.79 2.02 -23.28
CA THR A 80 10.20 2.33 -22.97
C THR A 80 11.06 1.07 -22.94
N MET A 81 10.56 0.00 -22.35
CA MET A 81 11.28 -1.27 -22.22
C MET A 81 11.44 -2.01 -23.56
N ARG A 82 10.54 -1.74 -24.52
CA ARG A 82 10.57 -2.26 -25.89
C ARG A 82 11.26 -1.35 -26.89
N ASP A 83 11.81 -0.22 -26.43
CA ASP A 83 12.54 0.73 -27.28
C ASP A 83 13.74 0.03 -27.94
N PRO A 84 13.78 -0.11 -29.29
CA PRO A 84 14.85 -0.81 -29.98
C PRO A 84 16.23 -0.22 -29.72
N ALA A 85 16.33 1.09 -29.51
CA ALA A 85 17.60 1.76 -29.22
C ALA A 85 18.16 1.33 -27.86
N LEU A 86 17.28 1.27 -26.84
CA LEU A 86 17.67 0.82 -25.51
C LEU A 86 18.03 -0.67 -25.47
N VAL A 87 17.26 -1.51 -26.16
CA VAL A 87 17.55 -2.95 -26.25
C VAL A 87 18.90 -3.19 -26.94
N THR A 88 19.18 -2.45 -28.02
CA THR A 88 20.47 -2.53 -28.73
C THR A 88 21.64 -2.10 -27.84
N GLU A 89 21.50 -1.01 -27.09
CA GLU A 89 22.53 -0.56 -26.17
C GLU A 89 22.72 -1.53 -25.00
N ALA A 90 21.65 -2.14 -24.48
CA ALA A 90 21.72 -3.17 -23.45
C ALA A 90 22.51 -4.40 -23.91
N LYS A 91 22.28 -4.87 -25.14
CA LYS A 91 23.04 -5.96 -25.77
C LYS A 91 24.53 -5.62 -25.85
N LYS A 92 24.86 -4.43 -26.33
CA LYS A 92 26.24 -3.95 -26.45
C LYS A 92 26.95 -3.87 -25.08
N ARG A 93 26.28 -3.37 -24.04
CA ARG A 93 26.83 -3.33 -22.68
C ARG A 93 27.02 -4.73 -22.11
N TYR A 94 26.09 -5.64 -22.38
CA TYR A 94 26.18 -7.03 -21.96
C TYR A 94 27.35 -7.78 -22.62
N GLU A 95 27.57 -7.59 -23.93
CA GLU A 95 28.72 -8.17 -24.62
C GLU A 95 30.06 -7.71 -24.01
N LYS A 96 30.17 -6.41 -23.67
CA LYS A 96 31.35 -5.88 -22.97
C LYS A 96 31.53 -6.51 -21.59
N LEU A 97 30.43 -6.69 -20.84
CA LEU A 97 30.47 -7.34 -19.52
C LEU A 97 30.94 -8.80 -19.63
N VAL A 98 30.41 -9.55 -20.59
CA VAL A 98 30.80 -10.95 -20.84
C VAL A 98 32.27 -11.05 -21.21
N GLN A 99 32.78 -10.15 -22.06
CA GLN A 99 34.20 -10.08 -22.41
C GLN A 99 35.07 -9.81 -21.18
N ALA A 100 34.68 -8.86 -20.33
CA ALA A 100 35.38 -8.54 -19.09
C ALA A 100 35.40 -9.72 -18.11
N LYS A 101 34.25 -10.36 -17.86
CA LYS A 101 34.15 -11.55 -16.99
C LYS A 101 34.95 -12.72 -17.53
N THR A 102 34.94 -12.95 -18.84
CA THR A 102 35.74 -14.00 -19.49
C THR A 102 37.24 -13.75 -19.32
N ALA A 103 37.69 -12.49 -19.49
CA ALA A 103 39.08 -12.12 -19.30
C ALA A 103 39.51 -12.28 -17.83
N GLU A 104 38.67 -11.88 -16.89
CA GLU A 104 38.95 -12.00 -15.45
C GLU A 104 38.97 -13.46 -14.98
N ALA A 105 38.03 -14.28 -15.46
CA ALA A 105 38.02 -15.72 -15.18
C ALA A 105 39.30 -16.42 -15.66
N LYS A 106 39.79 -16.06 -16.85
CA LYS A 106 41.08 -16.54 -17.38
C LYS A 106 42.25 -16.15 -16.48
N LYS A 107 42.29 -14.91 -15.96
CA LYS A 107 43.34 -14.47 -15.02
C LYS A 107 43.29 -15.24 -13.70
N LEU A 108 42.09 -15.51 -13.19
CA LEU A 108 41.87 -16.23 -11.94
C LEU A 108 41.93 -17.75 -12.08
N ASN A 109 42.18 -18.26 -13.30
CA ASN A 109 42.20 -19.69 -13.63
C ASN A 109 40.92 -20.44 -13.23
N ILE A 110 39.76 -19.78 -13.40
CA ILE A 110 38.43 -20.36 -13.15
C ILE A 110 37.64 -20.52 -14.45
N SER A 111 36.73 -21.49 -14.49
CA SER A 111 35.84 -21.70 -15.64
C SER A 111 34.71 -20.68 -15.65
N TYR A 112 34.50 -20.01 -16.79
CA TYR A 112 33.38 -19.10 -17.01
C TYR A 112 32.35 -19.73 -17.95
N SER A 113 31.08 -19.72 -17.55
CA SER A 113 29.95 -20.15 -18.37
C SER A 113 28.98 -18.99 -18.56
N GLN A 114 28.82 -18.55 -19.81
CA GLN A 114 27.87 -17.50 -20.18
C GLN A 114 26.41 -17.89 -19.91
N ILE A 115 26.11 -19.19 -19.82
CA ILE A 115 24.75 -19.69 -19.51
C ILE A 115 24.30 -19.23 -18.11
N ASN A 116 25.25 -18.98 -17.20
CA ASN A 116 24.96 -18.52 -15.84
C ASN A 116 24.77 -17.00 -15.76
N ASP A 117 25.13 -16.24 -16.80
CA ASP A 117 24.86 -14.81 -16.90
C ASP A 117 23.56 -14.60 -17.70
N GLN A 118 22.47 -14.25 -17.00
CA GLN A 118 21.24 -13.90 -17.68
C GLN A 118 21.41 -12.59 -18.46
N PRO A 119 20.96 -12.52 -19.73
CA PRO A 119 21.01 -11.29 -20.50
C PRO A 119 20.07 -10.22 -19.93
N PRO A 120 20.37 -8.92 -20.13
CA PRO A 120 19.52 -7.82 -19.66
C PRO A 120 18.25 -7.62 -20.53
N TYR A 121 17.93 -8.57 -21.41
CA TYR A 121 16.78 -8.52 -22.32
C TYR A 121 16.09 -9.88 -22.41
N LYS A 122 14.82 -9.87 -22.80
CA LYS A 122 13.97 -11.05 -23.00
C LYS A 122 13.12 -10.90 -24.25
N GLN A 123 12.76 -12.03 -24.86
CA GLN A 123 11.71 -12.05 -25.87
C GLN A 123 10.34 -12.05 -25.18
N THR A 124 9.44 -11.23 -25.71
CA THR A 124 8.03 -11.21 -25.31
C THR A 124 7.25 -12.29 -26.07
N GLU A 125 6.04 -12.60 -25.62
CA GLU A 125 5.15 -13.60 -26.25
C GLU A 125 4.91 -13.32 -27.75
N ASN A 126 4.99 -12.06 -28.16
CA ASN A 126 4.81 -11.63 -29.55
C ASN A 126 6.11 -11.64 -30.38
N GLY A 127 7.20 -12.24 -29.86
CA GLY A 127 8.51 -12.30 -30.51
C GLY A 127 9.32 -10.99 -30.48
N SER A 128 8.75 -9.89 -29.96
CA SER A 128 9.47 -8.62 -29.79
C SER A 128 10.43 -8.68 -28.60
N GLU A 129 11.60 -8.07 -28.73
CA GLU A 129 12.57 -7.98 -27.62
C GLU A 129 12.22 -6.84 -26.66
N SER A 130 12.51 -7.03 -25.38
CA SER A 130 12.30 -6.06 -24.32
C SER A 130 13.40 -6.18 -23.29
N LEU A 131 13.74 -5.08 -22.62
CA LEU A 131 14.60 -5.12 -21.43
C LEU A 131 13.99 -6.01 -20.33
N ALA A 132 14.86 -6.58 -19.50
CA ALA A 132 14.48 -7.36 -18.32
C ALA A 132 14.61 -6.49 -17.05
N LEU A 133 13.49 -6.23 -16.36
CA LEU A 133 13.48 -5.45 -15.11
C LEU A 133 14.28 -6.13 -13.99
N ASN A 134 14.30 -7.45 -13.99
CA ASN A 134 15.02 -8.29 -13.04
C ASN A 134 16.44 -8.64 -13.52
N ASP A 135 17.03 -7.82 -14.39
CA ASP A 135 18.41 -7.98 -14.86
C ASP A 135 19.39 -8.05 -13.67
N PRO A 136 20.06 -9.19 -13.45
CA PRO A 136 20.98 -9.37 -12.33
C PRO A 136 22.26 -8.55 -12.48
N ASN A 137 22.59 -8.09 -13.69
CA ASN A 137 23.80 -7.32 -13.97
C ASN A 137 23.62 -5.82 -13.75
N GLY A 138 22.38 -5.34 -13.55
CA GLY A 138 22.08 -3.93 -13.31
C GLY A 138 22.12 -3.01 -14.54
N ILE A 139 22.42 -3.55 -15.72
CA ILE A 139 22.50 -2.82 -17.00
C ILE A 139 21.15 -2.17 -17.33
N THR A 140 20.04 -2.90 -17.19
CA THR A 140 18.70 -2.34 -17.43
C THR A 140 18.43 -1.13 -16.54
N ARG A 141 18.80 -1.21 -15.26
CA ARG A 141 18.59 -0.12 -14.29
C ARG A 141 19.41 1.12 -14.65
N GLU A 142 20.67 0.94 -15.06
CA GLU A 142 21.53 2.04 -15.48
C GLU A 142 21.00 2.74 -16.73
N LEU A 143 20.57 1.99 -17.74
CA LEU A 143 20.00 2.55 -18.96
C LEU A 143 18.73 3.34 -18.71
N LEU A 144 17.83 2.84 -17.84
CA LEU A 144 16.63 3.57 -17.46
C LEU A 144 16.99 4.85 -16.68
N LYS A 145 17.97 4.77 -15.77
CA LYS A 145 18.47 5.95 -15.03
C LYS A 145 19.02 7.01 -15.97
N GLU A 146 19.78 6.62 -17.00
CA GLU A 146 20.30 7.53 -18.02
C GLU A 146 19.17 8.15 -18.87
N LYS A 147 18.25 7.32 -19.37
CA LYS A 147 17.11 7.78 -20.20
C LYS A 147 16.23 8.80 -19.47
N PHE A 148 16.02 8.61 -18.17
CA PHE A 148 15.19 9.49 -17.35
C PHE A 148 16.00 10.52 -16.55
N SER A 149 17.31 10.66 -16.79
CA SER A 149 18.17 11.58 -16.03
C SER A 149 17.76 13.05 -16.15
N THR A 150 17.15 13.43 -17.29
CA THR A 150 16.69 14.78 -17.59
C THR A 150 15.18 14.96 -17.41
N THR A 151 14.45 13.86 -17.19
CA THR A 151 13.00 13.90 -16.99
C THR A 151 12.74 14.04 -15.49
N PRO A 152 12.21 15.18 -15.02
CA PRO A 152 11.87 15.32 -13.62
C PRO A 152 10.78 14.28 -13.27
N ALA A 153 10.89 13.66 -12.09
CA ALA A 153 9.92 12.66 -11.64
C ALA A 153 8.50 13.26 -11.49
N PHE A 154 8.43 14.55 -11.18
CA PHE A 154 7.21 15.34 -11.07
C PHE A 154 7.38 16.70 -11.75
N ASP A 155 6.33 17.19 -12.39
CA ASP A 155 6.23 18.60 -12.78
C ASP A 155 5.68 19.38 -11.58
N ASP A 156 6.56 19.86 -10.71
CA ASP A 156 6.21 20.56 -9.47
C ASP A 156 5.34 21.80 -9.74
N LYS A 157 5.55 22.47 -10.88
CA LYS A 157 4.78 23.65 -11.25
C LYS A 157 3.35 23.26 -11.57
N ASN A 158 3.15 22.28 -12.45
CA ASN A 158 1.82 21.79 -12.80
C ASN A 158 1.12 21.18 -11.58
N LEU A 159 1.83 20.40 -10.77
CA LEU A 159 1.29 19.84 -9.52
C LEU A 159 0.82 20.95 -8.57
N SER A 160 1.62 22.01 -8.41
CA SER A 160 1.25 23.17 -7.59
C SER A 160 0.01 23.89 -8.15
N GLU A 161 -0.08 24.07 -9.46
CA GLU A 161 -1.25 24.69 -10.11
C GLU A 161 -2.52 23.85 -9.93
N ILE A 162 -2.44 22.53 -10.09
CA ILE A 162 -3.55 21.60 -9.83
C ILE A 162 -3.95 21.66 -8.36
N ALA A 163 -2.99 21.56 -7.44
CA ALA A 163 -3.25 21.57 -6.01
C ALA A 163 -3.95 22.86 -5.56
N LYS A 164 -3.57 24.02 -6.12
CA LYS A 164 -4.25 25.30 -5.88
C LYS A 164 -5.70 25.30 -6.33
N LYS A 165 -6.04 24.68 -7.47
CA LYS A 165 -7.43 24.56 -7.95
C LYS A 165 -8.33 23.79 -6.97
N TYR A 166 -7.76 22.85 -6.23
CA TYR A 166 -8.46 22.06 -5.22
C TYR A 166 -8.27 22.59 -3.80
N HIS A 167 -7.77 23.83 -3.64
CA HIS A 167 -7.55 24.48 -2.36
C HIS A 167 -6.68 23.65 -1.39
N ALA A 168 -5.67 22.95 -1.91
CA ALA A 168 -4.73 22.20 -1.08
C ALA A 168 -4.05 23.14 -0.08
N ALA A 169 -4.13 22.80 1.21
CA ALA A 169 -3.59 23.62 2.29
C ALA A 169 -2.05 23.62 2.31
N LYS A 170 -1.43 22.49 1.95
CA LYS A 170 0.02 22.32 1.90
C LYS A 170 0.39 21.20 0.93
N LEU A 171 1.56 21.32 0.33
CA LEU A 171 2.20 20.28 -0.46
C LEU A 171 3.36 19.70 0.33
N PHE A 172 3.49 18.38 0.26
CA PHE A 172 4.54 17.63 0.92
C PHE A 172 5.25 16.78 -0.13
N SER A 173 6.56 16.59 0.04
CA SER A 173 7.35 15.69 -0.78
C SER A 173 7.88 14.59 0.12
N GLU A 174 7.68 13.35 -0.30
CA GLU A 174 8.26 12.18 0.35
C GLU A 174 9.33 11.60 -0.55
N GLN A 175 10.41 11.12 0.04
CA GLN A 175 11.47 10.42 -0.69
C GLN A 175 11.47 8.95 -0.30
N GLN A 176 11.32 8.09 -1.30
CA GLN A 176 11.37 6.65 -1.10
C GLN A 176 12.72 6.11 -1.58
N PHE A 177 13.41 5.42 -0.68
CA PHE A 177 14.69 4.77 -0.93
C PHE A 177 14.47 3.27 -0.96
N ALA A 178 14.74 2.65 -2.11
CA ALA A 178 14.79 1.19 -2.19
C ALA A 178 15.95 0.67 -1.34
N ILE A 179 15.70 -0.39 -0.57
CA ILE A 179 16.74 -1.04 0.23
C ILE A 179 17.53 -1.98 -0.69
N ALA A 180 18.83 -2.07 -0.47
CA ALA A 180 19.69 -2.92 -1.28
C ALA A 180 19.21 -4.38 -1.24
N LYS A 181 19.28 -5.08 -2.38
CA LYS A 181 18.86 -6.48 -2.48
C LYS A 181 19.62 -7.33 -1.45
N GLY A 182 18.88 -8.09 -0.65
CA GLY A 182 19.45 -8.93 0.42
C GLY A 182 19.77 -8.16 1.71
N SER A 183 19.46 -6.87 1.79
CA SER A 183 19.52 -6.10 3.03
C SER A 183 18.13 -5.96 3.64
N SER A 184 18.06 -5.95 4.96
CA SER A 184 16.84 -5.68 5.71
C SER A 184 17.19 -4.97 7.01
N LEU A 185 16.24 -4.21 7.56
CA LEU A 185 16.35 -3.68 8.91
C LEU A 185 15.58 -4.61 9.86
N ALA A 186 16.31 -5.25 10.76
CA ALA A 186 15.74 -6.14 11.77
C ALA A 186 15.94 -5.50 13.15
N PRO A 187 14.86 -5.18 13.88
CA PRO A 187 14.97 -4.73 15.26
C PRO A 187 15.46 -5.89 16.14
N LEU A 188 16.52 -5.66 16.90
CA LEU A 188 17.10 -6.66 17.79
C LEU A 188 16.50 -6.54 19.20
N ALA A 189 15.86 -7.60 19.68
CA ALA A 189 15.46 -7.67 21.09
C ALA A 189 16.73 -7.73 21.96
N ASP A 190 16.81 -6.86 22.97
CA ASP A 190 17.96 -6.73 23.88
C ASP A 190 19.32 -6.51 23.18
N GLY A 191 19.32 -6.01 21.94
CA GLY A 191 20.54 -5.78 21.16
C GLY A 191 21.27 -7.06 20.72
N LYS A 192 20.63 -8.23 20.79
CA LYS A 192 21.24 -9.52 20.45
C LYS A 192 20.74 -10.07 19.12
N GLU A 193 21.66 -10.47 18.27
CA GLU A 193 21.35 -11.20 17.04
C GLU A 193 21.04 -12.67 17.37
N VAL A 194 19.92 -13.17 16.84
CA VAL A 194 19.52 -14.57 16.99
C VAL A 194 19.63 -15.25 15.63
N PHE A 195 20.70 -16.03 15.45
CA PHE A 195 20.87 -16.86 14.27
C PHE A 195 19.88 -18.03 14.31
N ARG A 196 19.13 -18.21 13.24
CA ARG A 196 18.18 -19.33 13.09
C ARG A 196 18.56 -20.13 11.87
N GLU A 197 18.55 -21.45 12.03
CA GLU A 197 18.83 -22.37 10.95
C GLU A 197 17.64 -22.40 9.98
N THR A 198 17.85 -21.86 8.77
CA THR A 198 16.80 -21.70 7.74
C THR A 198 16.81 -22.84 6.71
N SER A 199 17.43 -23.98 7.03
CA SER A 199 17.60 -25.11 6.09
C SER A 199 16.28 -25.78 5.69
N ASN A 200 15.18 -25.50 6.41
CA ASN A 200 13.85 -25.98 6.10
C ASN A 200 12.87 -24.80 6.02
N GLU A 201 12.23 -24.58 4.87
CA GLU A 201 11.29 -23.46 4.66
C GLU A 201 10.08 -23.49 5.62
N THR A 202 9.64 -24.68 6.05
CA THR A 202 8.54 -24.80 7.02
C THR A 202 8.97 -24.30 8.41
N SER A 203 10.20 -24.61 8.81
CA SER A 203 10.82 -24.12 10.04
C SER A 203 11.20 -22.64 9.92
N ALA A 204 11.64 -22.19 8.74
CA ALA A 204 11.94 -20.79 8.47
C ALA A 204 10.67 -19.94 8.54
N ASN A 205 9.54 -20.36 7.97
CA ASN A 205 8.28 -19.60 8.03
C ASN A 205 7.60 -19.67 9.41
N ALA A 206 7.66 -20.81 10.11
CA ALA A 206 7.15 -20.93 11.48
C ALA A 206 7.99 -20.15 12.50
N ASN A 207 9.31 -20.10 12.29
CA ASN A 207 10.26 -19.35 13.12
C ASN A 207 10.60 -17.97 12.57
N ASN A 208 9.98 -17.50 11.49
CA ASN A 208 10.12 -16.13 11.02
C ASN A 208 8.75 -15.44 11.03
N PRO A 209 8.18 -15.17 12.23
CA PRO A 209 6.98 -14.34 12.37
C PRO A 209 7.28 -12.85 12.07
N GLN A 210 8.41 -12.56 11.41
CA GLN A 210 8.95 -11.22 11.25
C GLN A 210 8.83 -10.84 9.77
N PRO A 211 7.86 -9.98 9.39
CA PRO A 211 8.13 -9.10 8.28
C PRO A 211 9.32 -8.22 8.73
N PRO A 212 10.51 -8.29 8.10
CA PRO A 212 11.54 -7.28 8.27
C PRO A 212 10.91 -5.88 8.26
N VAL A 213 11.29 -5.03 9.20
CA VAL A 213 10.86 -3.63 9.18
C VAL A 213 11.52 -3.04 7.94
N ASN A 214 10.70 -2.56 7.01
CA ASN A 214 11.19 -1.98 5.77
C ASN A 214 12.11 -2.97 5.03
N SER A 215 11.60 -4.05 4.44
CA SER A 215 12.42 -4.92 3.55
C SER A 215 12.48 -4.45 2.10
N SER A 216 11.57 -3.57 1.72
CA SER A 216 11.43 -3.10 0.34
C SER A 216 11.94 -1.66 0.19
N SER A 217 11.55 -0.76 1.10
CA SER A 217 11.90 0.65 1.02
C SER A 217 11.87 1.37 2.36
N LEU A 218 12.68 2.42 2.49
CA LEU A 218 12.59 3.44 3.53
C LEU A 218 11.94 4.70 2.95
N THR A 219 11.05 5.33 3.69
CA THR A 219 10.46 6.62 3.30
C THR A 219 10.95 7.70 4.25
N ILE A 220 11.47 8.80 3.68
CA ILE A 220 11.72 10.04 4.41
C ILE A 220 10.48 10.92 4.24
N THR A 221 9.79 11.17 5.35
CA THR A 221 8.56 11.94 5.41
C THR A 221 8.80 13.27 6.14
N PRO A 222 8.22 14.40 5.67
CA PRO A 222 8.33 15.68 6.35
C PRO A 222 7.84 15.66 7.81
N PRO A 223 8.49 16.41 8.73
CA PRO A 223 8.11 16.47 10.15
C PRO A 223 6.64 16.84 10.37
N GLU A 224 6.06 17.68 9.51
CA GLU A 224 4.66 18.09 9.66
C GLU A 224 3.66 16.95 9.46
N ILE A 225 4.07 15.88 8.77
CA ILE A 225 3.28 14.65 8.63
C ILE A 225 3.64 13.66 9.74
N SER A 226 4.92 13.52 10.10
CA SER A 226 5.37 12.48 11.04
C SER A 226 5.20 12.85 12.51
N ASN A 227 5.35 14.13 12.89
CA ASN A 227 5.32 14.60 14.28
C ASN A 227 4.09 14.15 15.09
N PRO A 228 2.85 14.14 14.55
CA PRO A 228 1.68 13.64 15.28
C PRO A 228 1.79 12.16 15.71
N PHE A 229 2.61 11.38 15.01
CA PHE A 229 2.83 9.96 15.26
C PHE A 229 4.04 9.69 16.15
N LEU A 230 4.88 10.69 16.40
CA LEU A 230 6.02 10.58 17.31
C LEU A 230 5.57 10.56 18.77
N LEU A 231 6.40 10.00 19.63
CA LEU A 231 6.26 10.13 21.07
C LEU A 231 6.59 11.57 21.48
N ALA A 232 6.07 12.02 22.63
CA ALA A 232 6.43 13.33 23.16
C ALA A 232 7.96 13.41 23.37
N ASN A 233 8.56 14.57 23.05
CA ASN A 233 10.02 14.76 23.07
C ASN A 233 10.80 13.68 22.31
N ASP A 234 10.25 13.17 21.20
CA ASP A 234 10.84 12.11 20.37
C ASP A 234 11.21 10.84 21.15
N GLY A 235 10.46 10.54 22.21
CA GLY A 235 10.74 9.38 23.08
C GLY A 235 12.00 9.55 23.94
N GLY A 236 12.53 10.77 24.05
CA GLY A 236 13.80 11.06 24.72
C GLY A 236 15.02 10.95 23.81
N TRP A 237 14.83 10.71 22.50
CA TRP A 237 15.93 10.64 21.54
C TRP A 237 16.68 11.97 21.48
N GLN A 238 18.02 11.89 21.50
CA GLN A 238 18.91 13.04 21.34
C GLN A 238 19.79 12.83 20.10
N PRO A 239 19.81 13.78 19.15
CA PRO A 239 20.68 13.69 17.99
C PRO A 239 22.15 13.74 18.41
N ASP A 240 22.91 12.70 18.07
CA ASP A 240 24.36 12.61 18.26
C ASP A 240 25.15 12.88 16.96
N GLY A 241 24.44 13.19 15.86
CA GLY A 241 24.99 13.39 14.53
C GLY A 241 25.44 12.10 13.81
N LYS A 242 25.27 10.93 14.42
CA LYS A 242 25.66 9.61 13.87
C LYS A 242 24.49 8.62 13.78
N SER A 243 23.42 8.89 14.52
CA SER A 243 22.24 8.06 14.62
C SER A 243 21.10 8.67 13.82
N LEU A 244 20.36 7.83 13.10
CA LEU A 244 19.16 8.22 12.36
C LEU A 244 17.93 7.78 13.13
N PRO A 245 16.96 8.67 13.42
CA PRO A 245 15.72 8.27 14.05
C PRO A 245 14.89 7.43 13.08
N ILE A 246 14.42 6.27 13.54
CA ILE A 246 13.58 5.36 12.76
C ILE A 246 12.23 5.24 13.44
N ILE A 247 11.16 5.51 12.69
CA ILE A 247 9.79 5.26 13.15
C ILE A 247 9.50 3.77 12.94
N LEU A 248 9.24 3.06 14.03
CA LEU A 248 8.90 1.65 14.01
C LEU A 248 7.38 1.46 14.10
N PRO A 249 6.81 0.44 13.42
CA PRO A 249 5.40 0.14 13.55
C PRO A 249 5.06 -0.41 14.94
N GLN A 250 3.83 -0.20 15.40
CA GLN A 250 3.37 -0.54 16.75
C GLN A 250 3.65 -2.01 17.12
N ASN A 251 3.40 -2.95 16.21
CA ASN A 251 3.65 -4.38 16.43
C ASN A 251 5.15 -4.72 16.64
N THR A 252 6.05 -3.90 16.11
CA THR A 252 7.48 -4.02 16.37
C THR A 252 7.80 -3.51 17.77
N ILE A 253 7.23 -2.36 18.16
CA ILE A 253 7.42 -1.79 19.51
C ILE A 253 6.87 -2.72 20.59
N GLU A 254 5.66 -3.23 20.44
CA GLU A 254 5.05 -4.20 21.36
C GLU A 254 5.97 -5.41 21.59
N ARG A 255 6.61 -5.90 20.53
CA ARG A 255 7.57 -7.01 20.61
C ARG A 255 8.85 -6.62 21.35
N LEU A 256 9.42 -5.45 21.05
CA LEU A 256 10.60 -4.93 21.76
C LEU A 256 10.32 -4.76 23.26
N LEU A 257 9.07 -4.46 23.61
CA LEU A 257 8.58 -4.35 24.98
C LEU A 257 8.10 -5.68 25.58
N ALA A 258 8.24 -6.80 24.87
CA ALA A 258 7.73 -8.13 25.25
C ALA A 258 6.24 -8.11 25.67
N MET A 259 5.41 -7.34 24.95
CA MET A 259 3.97 -7.24 25.16
C MET A 259 3.20 -8.25 24.31
N ASP A 260 2.15 -8.82 24.88
CA ASP A 260 1.23 -9.70 24.17
C ASP A 260 0.36 -8.91 23.18
N LYS A 261 0.19 -9.48 21.98
CA LYS A 261 -0.74 -8.94 20.97
C LYS A 261 -2.17 -9.05 21.50
N LEU A 262 -2.97 -8.00 21.34
CA LEU A 262 -4.41 -8.11 21.63
C LEU A 262 -5.10 -9.13 20.71
N PRO A 263 -6.13 -9.82 21.22
CA PRO A 263 -7.00 -10.63 20.39
C PRO A 263 -7.75 -9.74 19.39
N ASP A 264 -8.00 -10.27 18.19
CA ASP A 264 -8.66 -9.51 17.12
C ASP A 264 -10.09 -9.07 17.53
N SER A 265 -10.72 -9.81 18.45
CA SER A 265 -12.03 -9.54 19.06
C SER A 265 -12.04 -8.41 20.10
N ALA A 266 -10.89 -7.79 20.39
CA ALA A 266 -10.80 -6.72 21.38
C ALA A 266 -11.69 -5.51 21.01
N SER A 267 -12.38 -4.97 22.01
CA SER A 267 -13.20 -3.76 21.88
C SER A 267 -12.35 -2.53 21.57
N ALA A 268 -12.97 -1.50 21.00
CA ALA A 268 -12.29 -0.23 20.70
C ALA A 268 -11.64 0.41 21.95
N ARG A 269 -12.28 0.29 23.12
CA ARG A 269 -11.74 0.77 24.39
C ARG A 269 -10.48 0.02 24.80
N GLN A 270 -10.49 -1.31 24.72
CA GLN A 270 -9.31 -2.14 25.00
C GLN A 270 -8.15 -1.82 24.05
N LYS A 271 -8.44 -1.62 22.76
CA LYS A 271 -7.44 -1.21 21.76
C LYS A 271 -6.83 0.16 22.09
N LEU A 272 -7.66 1.12 22.50
CA LEU A 272 -7.19 2.45 22.90
C LEU A 272 -6.33 2.41 24.17
N ASP A 273 -6.77 1.68 25.20
CA ASP A 273 -6.03 1.57 26.46
C ASP A 273 -4.70 0.83 26.28
N HIS A 274 -4.67 -0.18 25.40
CA HIS A 274 -3.42 -0.83 25.01
C HIS A 274 -2.48 0.13 24.28
N LEU A 275 -2.97 0.89 23.29
CA LEU A 275 -2.16 1.87 22.57
C LEU A 275 -1.53 2.90 23.53
N LYS A 276 -2.28 3.38 24.53
CA LYS A 276 -1.74 4.27 25.58
C LYS A 276 -0.60 3.60 26.35
N THR A 277 -0.80 2.35 26.76
CA THR A 277 0.20 1.55 27.49
C THR A 277 1.47 1.35 26.66
N VAL A 278 1.33 1.04 25.37
CA VAL A 278 2.47 0.90 24.44
C VAL A 278 3.23 2.22 24.34
N ARG A 279 2.55 3.35 24.14
CA ARG A 279 3.19 4.67 24.04
C ARG A 279 3.91 5.08 25.33
N GLU A 280 3.33 4.78 26.49
CA GLU A 280 3.95 5.05 27.79
C GLU A 280 5.22 4.22 27.99
N ARG A 281 5.17 2.92 27.73
CA ARG A 281 6.33 2.02 27.89
C ARG A 281 7.43 2.24 26.86
N ALA A 282 7.07 2.70 25.67
CA ALA A 282 8.03 3.01 24.61
C ALA A 282 8.81 4.30 24.87
N SER A 283 8.34 5.18 25.77
CA SER A 283 9.05 6.39 26.18
C SER A 283 10.24 6.02 27.08
N GLY A 284 11.37 5.65 26.46
CA GLY A 284 12.58 5.18 27.14
C GLY A 284 13.32 4.06 26.42
N LEU A 285 12.82 3.61 25.26
CA LEU A 285 13.54 2.78 24.29
C LEU A 285 14.55 3.59 23.48
#